data_AF-A0AAN7TEJ2-F1
#
_entry.id   AF-A0AAN7TEJ2-F1
#
_cell.length_a   1.000
_cell.length_b   1.000
_cell.length_c   1.000
_cell.angle_alpha   90.00
_cell.angle_beta   90.00
_cell.angle_gamma   90.00
#
_symmetry.space_group_name_H-M   'P 1'
#
loop_
_entity.id
_entity.type
_entity.pdbx_description
1 polymer ?
#
loop_
_entity_poly.entity_id
_entity_poly.type
_entity_poly.pdbx_seq_one_letter_code
_entity_poly.pdbx_strand_id
1 'polypeptide(L)'
;MSSHHIAPSNYIGATIFWLYILLALTLTATVIHTLLTFRPTTQDNASQPSPRERATTRFIWLAALSFMTLSLNMPSVLVQSYGLSKPQRQNRYLPRDPVQYLELVNDLYVIPRFRGSHRSGPGDFSMDIKRTVCYDGRVLVHGGYRRQIPRLWAFLALAQILPISFVQNLFYLALLRVPTGSRKVSPRHWSTISVVVCYCLGVSAAPRFAGTAALMPLIITARLLLFVQMALVRTGTGTTDADLVRRVQRLLVAMTVMLTLRQAYVALHAYTVTEIGKALVSHPAVSSLGFDFVLSTMSFGAWMLTELPVESESVASKKNE
;
A
#
# COMPACT_ATOMS: atom_id res chain seq x y z
N MET A 1 -12.14 52.91 8.19
CA MET A 1 -12.35 51.77 9.11
C MET A 1 -12.05 50.49 8.35
N SER A 2 -10.86 49.93 8.56
CA SER A 2 -10.43 48.68 7.93
C SER A 2 -10.95 47.52 8.76
N SER A 3 -11.97 46.82 8.28
CA SER A 3 -12.49 45.62 8.92
C SER A 3 -11.48 44.49 8.77
N HIS A 4 -10.72 44.21 9.83
CA HIS A 4 -9.87 43.02 9.92
C HIS A 4 -10.74 41.76 9.81
N HIS A 5 -10.79 41.19 8.62
CA HIS A 5 -11.41 39.89 8.40
C HIS A 5 -10.52 38.81 9.01
N ILE A 6 -10.94 38.30 10.16
CA ILE A 6 -10.38 37.10 10.78
C ILE A 6 -10.66 35.93 9.81
N ALA A 7 -9.61 35.32 9.27
CA ALA A 7 -9.75 34.15 8.43
C ALA A 7 -10.40 33.02 9.26
N PRO A 8 -11.45 32.34 8.77
CA PRO A 8 -12.05 31.22 9.49
C PRO A 8 -11.01 30.12 9.66
N SER A 9 -10.62 29.89 10.90
CA SER A 9 -9.65 28.88 11.29
C SER A 9 -10.33 27.51 11.30
N ASN A 10 -9.96 26.66 10.34
CA ASN A 10 -10.44 25.28 10.24
C ASN A 10 -9.77 24.37 11.28
N TYR A 11 -10.05 24.61 12.57
CA TYR A 11 -9.48 23.83 13.68
C TYR A 11 -9.80 22.34 13.59
N ILE A 12 -10.97 21.97 13.07
CA ILE A 12 -11.39 20.57 12.92
C ILE A 12 -10.46 19.83 11.94
N GLY A 13 -10.21 20.41 10.77
CA GLY A 13 -9.32 19.82 9.76
C GLY A 13 -7.90 19.67 10.26
N ALA A 14 -7.37 20.71 10.94
CA ALA A 14 -6.07 20.65 11.59
C ALA A 14 -6.02 19.54 12.66
N THR A 15 -7.05 19.40 13.48
CA THR A 15 -7.13 18.37 14.53
C THR A 15 -7.13 16.97 13.94
N ILE A 16 -7.94 16.70 12.91
CA ILE A 16 -7.97 15.39 12.23
C ILE A 16 -6.58 15.07 11.64
N PHE A 17 -5.94 16.06 11.02
CA PHE A 17 -4.59 15.91 10.47
C PHE A 17 -3.54 15.58 11.54
N TRP A 18 -3.56 16.27 12.68
CA TRP A 18 -2.66 15.98 13.81
C TRP A 18 -2.91 14.60 14.41
N LEU A 19 -4.17 14.22 14.60
CA LEU A 19 -4.53 12.88 15.08
C LEU A 19 -4.03 11.79 14.14
N TYR A 20 -4.11 12.02 12.83
CA TYR A 20 -3.57 11.10 11.83
C TYR A 20 -2.06 10.91 11.96
N ILE A 21 -1.30 12.01 12.12
CA ILE A 21 0.16 11.95 12.31
C ILE A 21 0.50 11.20 13.61
N LEU A 22 -0.17 11.52 14.71
CA LEU A 22 0.04 10.85 16.00
C LEU A 22 -0.26 9.35 15.90
N LEU A 23 -1.34 8.97 15.22
CA LEU A 23 -1.67 7.57 14.97
C LEU A 23 -0.60 6.86 14.13
N ALA A 24 -0.11 7.51 13.08
CA ALA A 24 0.96 6.96 12.24
C ALA A 24 2.26 6.73 13.05
N LEU A 25 2.65 7.71 13.88
CA LEU A 25 3.84 7.63 14.72
C LEU A 25 3.74 6.55 15.79
N THR A 26 2.60 6.44 16.47
CA THR A 26 2.37 5.43 17.51
C THR A 26 2.38 4.01 16.92
N LEU A 27 1.74 3.79 15.77
CA LEU A 27 1.80 2.50 15.07
C LEU A 27 3.21 2.17 14.58
N THR A 28 3.94 3.14 14.04
CA THR A 28 5.33 2.96 13.60
C THR A 28 6.23 2.60 14.78
N ALA A 29 6.12 3.32 15.90
CA ALA A 29 6.86 3.02 17.13
C ALA A 29 6.52 1.62 17.66
N THR A 30 5.25 1.22 17.59
CA THR A 30 4.81 -0.14 17.99
C THR A 30 5.45 -1.21 17.11
N VAL A 31 5.50 -1.00 15.79
CA VAL A 31 6.15 -1.92 14.84
C VAL A 31 7.65 -1.98 15.08
N ILE A 32 8.33 -0.84 15.21
CA ILE A 32 9.78 -0.78 15.48
C ILE A 32 10.10 -1.44 16.82
N HIS A 33 9.35 -1.16 17.88
CA HIS A 33 9.52 -1.81 19.18
C HIS A 33 9.41 -3.33 19.04
N THR A 34 8.42 -3.81 18.27
CA THR A 34 8.24 -5.23 18.00
C THR A 34 9.45 -5.82 17.27
N LEU A 35 9.97 -5.12 16.25
CA LEU A 35 11.17 -5.52 15.53
C LEU A 35 12.43 -5.57 16.42
N LEU A 36 12.58 -4.61 17.34
CA LEU A 36 13.72 -4.54 18.25
C LEU A 36 13.64 -5.59 19.38
N THR A 37 12.42 -5.97 19.78
CA THR A 37 12.20 -7.03 20.77
C THR A 37 12.64 -8.39 20.23
N PHE A 38 12.56 -8.59 18.90
CA PHE A 38 13.14 -9.76 18.26
C PHE A 38 14.67 -9.66 18.27
N ARG A 39 15.28 -10.22 19.32
CA ARG A 39 16.72 -10.49 19.30
C ARG A 39 16.99 -11.51 18.19
N PRO A 40 17.87 -11.19 17.22
CA PRO A 40 18.37 -12.21 16.33
C PRO A 40 18.98 -13.30 17.20
N THR A 41 18.68 -14.57 16.92
CA THR A 41 19.39 -15.68 17.56
C THR A 41 20.85 -15.53 17.21
N THR A 42 21.64 -15.01 18.15
CA THR A 42 23.06 -14.76 17.98
C THR A 42 23.72 -16.09 17.67
N GLN A 43 24.07 -16.29 16.40
CA GLN A 43 24.93 -17.38 16.01
C GLN A 43 26.35 -16.86 16.22
N ASP A 44 26.79 -16.90 17.47
CA ASP A 44 28.15 -16.52 17.87
C ASP A 44 29.17 -17.35 17.06
N ASN A 45 30.19 -16.66 16.52
CA ASN A 45 31.47 -17.19 15.99
C ASN A 45 31.75 -17.16 14.47
N ALA A 46 31.06 -16.36 13.64
CA ALA A 46 31.47 -16.17 12.24
C ALA A 46 31.91 -14.74 11.91
N SER A 47 33.15 -14.57 11.45
CA SER A 47 33.77 -13.29 11.07
C SER A 47 33.16 -12.64 9.82
N GLN A 48 32.18 -13.27 9.18
CA GLN A 48 31.50 -12.75 7.99
C GLN A 48 30.02 -12.47 8.25
N PRO A 49 29.50 -11.33 7.77
CA PRO A 49 28.10 -10.99 7.96
C PRO A 49 27.21 -12.00 7.21
N SER A 50 26.26 -12.58 7.95
CA SER A 50 25.37 -13.60 7.39
C SER A 50 24.57 -13.00 6.22
N PRO A 51 24.16 -13.80 5.22
CA PRO A 51 23.28 -13.34 4.15
C PRO A 51 22.02 -12.61 4.66
N ARG A 52 21.51 -13.01 5.83
CA ARG A 52 20.36 -12.37 6.50
C ARG A 52 20.66 -10.97 7.02
N GLU A 53 21.85 -10.72 7.55
CA GLU A 53 22.26 -9.39 7.99
C GLU A 53 22.37 -8.44 6.80
N ARG A 54 22.97 -8.90 5.70
CA ARG A 54 23.03 -8.13 4.46
C ARG A 54 21.63 -7.79 3.93
N ALA A 55 20.71 -8.75 3.94
CA ALA A 55 19.31 -8.51 3.57
C ALA A 55 18.62 -7.51 4.51
N THR A 56 18.85 -7.64 5.82
CA THR A 56 18.32 -6.73 6.85
C THR A 56 18.75 -5.29 6.59
N THR A 57 20.05 -5.06 6.35
CA THR A 57 20.56 -3.72 6.03
C THR A 57 19.92 -3.15 4.77
N ARG A 58 19.75 -3.95 3.71
CA ARG A 58 19.08 -3.51 2.47
C ARG A 58 17.64 -3.06 2.73
N PHE A 59 16.86 -3.83 3.49
CA PHE A 59 15.47 -3.47 3.79
C PHE A 59 15.35 -2.26 4.73
N ILE A 60 16.30 -2.05 5.64
CA ILE A 60 16.37 -0.81 6.44
C ILE A 60 16.58 0.40 5.52
N TRP A 61 17.53 0.31 4.59
CA TRP A 61 17.77 1.39 3.63
C TRP A 61 16.56 1.66 2.72
N LEU A 62 15.92 0.61 2.21
CA LEU A 62 14.71 0.74 1.39
C LEU A 62 13.53 1.34 2.19
N ALA A 63 13.37 0.98 3.46
CA ALA A 63 12.38 1.59 4.34
C ALA A 63 12.67 3.08 4.57
N ALA A 64 13.93 3.44 4.87
CA ALA A 64 14.34 4.83 5.05
C ALA A 64 14.13 5.66 3.77
N LEU A 65 14.48 5.10 2.61
CA LEU A 65 14.29 5.76 1.32
C LEU A 65 12.80 5.98 1.00
N SER A 66 11.95 4.99 1.29
CA SER A 66 10.49 5.11 1.14
C SER A 66 9.91 6.20 2.04
N PHE A 67 10.30 6.21 3.32
CA PHE A 67 9.88 7.23 4.27
C PHE A 67 10.35 8.64 3.84
N MET A 68 11.60 8.76 3.40
CA MET A 68 12.15 10.03 2.92
C MET A 68 11.39 10.54 1.70
N THR A 69 11.10 9.65 0.73
CA THR A 69 10.35 10.00 -0.48
C THR A 69 8.95 10.50 -0.16
N LEU A 70 8.26 9.86 0.79
CA LEU A 70 6.97 10.34 1.27
C LEU A 70 7.10 11.70 1.96
N SER A 71 8.07 11.84 2.86
CA SER A 71 8.28 13.06 3.64
C SER A 71 8.59 14.27 2.77
N LEU A 72 9.23 14.08 1.62
CA LEU A 72 9.51 15.15 0.66
C LEU A 72 8.27 15.54 -0.16
N ASN A 73 7.42 14.58 -0.51
CA ASN A 73 6.25 14.81 -1.35
C ASN A 73 4.99 15.24 -0.57
N MET A 74 4.82 14.82 0.68
CA MET A 74 3.62 15.15 1.46
C MET A 74 3.43 16.65 1.73
N PRO A 75 4.46 17.43 2.10
CA PRO A 75 4.31 18.87 2.31
C PRO A 75 3.82 19.60 1.05
N SER A 76 4.32 19.23 -0.13
CA SER A 76 3.91 19.87 -1.39
C SER A 76 2.45 19.55 -1.74
N VAL A 77 2.00 18.30 -1.52
CA VAL A 77 0.59 17.92 -1.67
C VAL A 77 -0.30 18.70 -0.69
N LEU A 78 0.11 18.84 0.57
CA LEU A 78 -0.64 19.60 1.57
C LEU A 78 -0.73 21.07 1.18
N VAL A 79 0.39 21.71 0.84
CA VAL A 79 0.40 23.12 0.41
C VAL A 79 -0.48 23.34 -0.81
N GLN A 80 -0.45 22.42 -1.79
CA GLN A 80 -1.31 22.50 -2.97
C GLN A 80 -2.79 22.31 -2.63
N SER A 81 -3.12 21.38 -1.74
CA SER A 81 -4.48 21.15 -1.24
C SER A 81 -5.01 22.38 -0.50
N TYR A 82 -4.23 22.96 0.40
CA TYR A 82 -4.63 24.17 1.14
C TYR A 82 -4.72 25.40 0.23
N GLY A 83 -3.83 25.52 -0.76
CA GLY A 83 -3.86 26.59 -1.75
C GLY A 83 -5.12 26.58 -2.61
N LEU A 84 -5.60 25.38 -2.99
CA LEU A 84 -6.84 25.18 -3.74
C LEU A 84 -8.11 25.34 -2.89
N SER A 85 -7.99 25.14 -1.58
CA SER A 85 -9.10 25.29 -0.63
C SER A 85 -9.37 26.76 -0.23
N LYS A 86 -8.64 27.73 -0.81
CA LYS A 86 -9.06 29.13 -0.73
C LYS A 86 -10.48 29.20 -1.28
N PRO A 87 -11.46 29.69 -0.48
CA PRO A 87 -12.85 29.69 -0.89
C PRO A 87 -12.94 30.52 -2.16
N GLN A 88 -13.15 29.83 -3.28
CA GLN A 88 -13.68 30.45 -4.47
C GLN A 88 -15.01 31.05 -3.99
N ARG A 89 -15.02 32.37 -3.76
CA ARG A 89 -16.17 33.17 -3.33
C ARG A 89 -17.23 33.09 -4.43
N GLN A 90 -17.81 31.92 -4.62
CA GLN A 90 -18.96 31.73 -5.45
C GLN A 90 -20.13 31.93 -4.50
N ASN A 91 -20.74 33.10 -4.69
CA ASN A 91 -21.88 33.69 -3.99
C ASN A 91 -23.14 32.79 -4.03
N ARG A 92 -23.01 31.51 -3.66
CA ARG A 92 -24.15 30.60 -3.51
C ARG A 92 -24.59 30.67 -2.06
N TYR A 93 -25.65 31.43 -1.86
CA TYR A 93 -26.54 31.40 -0.71
C TYR A 93 -26.54 29.99 -0.08
N LEU A 94 -26.04 29.89 1.15
CA LEU A 94 -26.08 28.69 1.96
C LEU A 94 -27.55 28.29 2.14
N PRO A 95 -27.98 27.14 1.59
CA PRO A 95 -29.31 26.66 1.87
C PRO A 95 -29.34 25.99 3.25
N ARG A 96 -30.46 26.16 3.95
CA ARG A 96 -30.62 25.93 5.40
C ARG A 96 -30.77 24.45 5.80
N ASP A 97 -30.73 23.54 4.82
CA ASP A 97 -31.14 22.15 5.01
C ASP A 97 -29.94 21.22 5.26
N PRO A 98 -30.01 20.33 6.29
CA PRO A 98 -28.92 19.42 6.65
C PRO A 98 -28.58 18.38 5.57
N VAL A 99 -29.50 18.12 4.63
CA VAL A 99 -29.27 17.20 3.49
C VAL A 99 -28.29 17.81 2.47
N GLN A 100 -28.27 19.14 2.34
CA GLN A 100 -27.36 19.85 1.44
C GLN A 100 -25.94 19.98 1.99
N TYR A 101 -25.72 19.82 3.29
CA TYR A 101 -24.36 19.74 3.85
C TYR A 101 -23.61 18.48 3.39
N LEU A 102 -24.31 17.36 3.22
CA LEU A 102 -23.73 16.12 2.69
C LEU A 102 -23.36 16.26 1.20
N GLU A 103 -24.18 16.97 0.42
CA GLU A 103 -23.86 17.33 -0.96
C GLU A 103 -22.72 18.36 -1.04
N LEU A 104 -22.68 19.36 -0.15
CA LEU A 104 -21.62 20.36 -0.10
C LEU A 104 -20.27 19.75 0.29
N VAL A 105 -20.24 18.81 1.25
CA VAL A 105 -19.03 18.06 1.60
C VAL A 105 -18.57 17.18 0.43
N ASN A 106 -19.50 16.58 -0.31
CA ASN A 106 -19.17 15.87 -1.55
C ASN A 106 -18.59 16.81 -2.62
N ASP A 107 -19.13 18.01 -2.80
CA ASP A 107 -18.62 19.01 -3.76
C ASP A 107 -17.31 19.66 -3.31
N LEU A 108 -17.06 19.84 -2.00
CA LEU A 108 -15.84 20.47 -1.47
C LEU A 108 -14.64 19.52 -1.47
N TYR A 109 -14.86 18.22 -1.29
CA TYR A 109 -13.80 17.21 -1.33
C TYR A 109 -13.50 16.68 -2.74
N VAL A 110 -14.43 16.83 -3.69
CA VAL A 110 -14.19 16.50 -5.11
C VAL A 110 -13.51 17.69 -5.78
N ILE A 111 -12.17 17.71 -5.70
CA ILE A 111 -11.27 18.69 -6.32
C ILE A 111 -11.72 18.99 -7.78
N PRO A 112 -12.23 20.20 -8.10
CA PRO A 112 -12.71 20.55 -9.43
C PRO A 112 -11.63 20.48 -10.51
N ARG A 113 -10.34 20.49 -10.12
CA ARG A 113 -9.20 20.42 -11.04
C ARG A 113 -8.97 19.03 -11.65
N PHE A 114 -9.53 17.96 -11.07
CA PHE A 114 -9.62 16.66 -11.75
C PHE A 114 -10.68 16.65 -12.86
N ARG A 115 -11.64 17.58 -12.84
CA ARG A 115 -12.69 17.69 -13.85
C ARG A 115 -12.24 18.44 -15.12
N GLY A 116 -11.33 19.42 -14.96
CA GLY A 116 -10.89 20.30 -16.04
C GLY A 116 -9.73 19.79 -16.90
N SER A 117 -8.91 18.87 -16.39
CA SER A 117 -7.71 18.37 -17.10
C SER A 117 -7.91 17.01 -17.78
N HIS A 118 -9.14 16.50 -17.81
CA HIS A 118 -9.44 15.12 -18.22
C HIS A 118 -10.17 14.98 -19.56
N ARG A 119 -10.27 16.06 -20.35
CA ARG A 119 -11.01 16.00 -21.62
C ARG A 119 -10.21 15.51 -22.83
N SER A 120 -8.91 15.26 -22.71
CA SER A 120 -8.12 14.72 -23.83
C SER A 120 -6.89 13.93 -23.33
N GLY A 121 -7.00 12.62 -23.12
CA GLY A 121 -5.85 11.73 -22.94
C GLY A 121 -6.19 10.40 -22.24
N PRO A 122 -6.02 9.24 -22.92
CA PRO A 122 -6.27 7.92 -22.32
C PRO A 122 -5.05 7.47 -21.50
N GLY A 123 -4.95 7.93 -20.26
CA GLY A 123 -3.85 7.61 -19.33
C GLY A 123 -4.34 7.06 -18.00
N ASP A 124 -4.93 5.86 -18.01
CA ASP A 124 -5.40 5.11 -16.82
C ASP A 124 -4.24 4.48 -16.01
N PHE A 125 -3.09 5.17 -15.93
CA PHE A 125 -1.86 4.65 -15.32
C PHE A 125 -1.95 4.56 -13.77
N SER A 126 -2.88 5.29 -13.15
CA SER A 126 -3.02 5.35 -11.68
C SER A 126 -3.73 4.13 -11.08
N MET A 127 -4.46 3.35 -11.89
CA MET A 127 -5.24 2.20 -11.42
C MET A 127 -4.42 0.91 -11.25
N ASP A 128 -3.30 0.79 -11.96
CA ASP A 128 -2.42 -0.39 -11.91
C ASP A 128 -1.67 -0.54 -10.59
N ILE A 129 -1.36 0.58 -9.95
CA ILE A 129 -0.53 0.62 -8.74
C ILE A 129 -1.24 -0.06 -7.55
N LYS A 130 -2.58 -0.11 -7.55
CA LYS A 130 -3.39 -0.75 -6.50
C LYS A 130 -3.56 -2.27 -6.65
N ARG A 131 -3.20 -2.87 -7.80
CA ARG A 131 -3.32 -4.33 -8.01
C ARG A 131 -2.10 -5.11 -7.51
N THR A 132 -0.90 -4.52 -7.55
CA THR A 132 0.31 -5.13 -6.97
C THR A 132 0.25 -5.22 -5.44
N VAL A 133 -0.51 -4.32 -4.78
CA VAL A 133 -0.79 -4.35 -3.33
C VAL A 133 -1.50 -5.64 -2.89
N CYS A 134 -2.26 -6.29 -3.77
CA CYS A 134 -2.97 -7.52 -3.44
C CYS A 134 -2.02 -8.72 -3.26
N TYR A 135 -0.86 -8.69 -3.92
CA TYR A 135 0.20 -9.69 -3.72
C TYR A 135 0.92 -9.48 -2.41
N ASP A 136 1.28 -8.24 -2.14
CA ASP A 136 2.10 -7.91 -0.99
C ASP A 136 1.31 -8.05 0.31
N GLY A 137 0.03 -7.68 0.31
CA GLY A 137 -0.90 -7.94 1.43
C GLY A 137 -1.04 -9.42 1.78
N ARG A 138 -0.93 -10.32 0.79
CA ARG A 138 -0.95 -11.77 1.04
C ARG A 138 0.34 -12.30 1.63
N VAL A 139 1.49 -11.83 1.15
CA VAL A 139 2.78 -12.16 1.77
C VAL A 139 2.79 -11.67 3.22
N LEU A 140 2.23 -10.47 3.47
CA LEU A 140 2.02 -9.92 4.80
C LEU A 140 1.18 -10.84 5.70
N VAL A 141 -0.04 -11.15 5.26
CA VAL A 141 -1.00 -11.87 6.09
C VAL A 141 -0.61 -13.34 6.26
N HIS A 142 -0.26 -14.02 5.17
CA HIS A 142 0.06 -15.45 5.20
C HIS A 142 1.44 -15.72 5.78
N GLY A 143 2.44 -14.92 5.40
CA GLY A 143 3.79 -15.00 5.96
C GLY A 143 3.80 -14.64 7.44
N GLY A 144 3.05 -13.60 7.83
CA GLY A 144 2.96 -13.12 9.20
C GLY A 144 2.29 -14.13 10.12
N TYR A 145 1.21 -14.78 9.65
CA TYR A 145 0.52 -15.80 10.45
C TYR A 145 1.36 -17.09 10.56
N ARG A 146 2.01 -17.51 9.47
CA ARG A 146 2.87 -18.70 9.49
C ARG A 146 4.03 -18.54 10.47
N ARG A 147 4.68 -17.37 10.45
CA ARG A 147 5.80 -17.06 11.35
C ARG A 147 5.35 -16.53 12.72
N GLN A 148 4.05 -16.42 13.00
CA GLN A 148 3.49 -15.90 14.26
C GLN A 148 4.03 -14.51 14.65
N ILE A 149 4.08 -13.59 13.68
CA ILE A 149 4.50 -12.22 13.98
C ILE A 149 3.48 -11.59 14.96
N PRO A 150 3.90 -11.21 16.18
CA PRO A 150 3.05 -10.59 17.15
C PRO A 150 2.62 -9.23 16.61
N ARG A 151 1.40 -8.82 16.94
CA ARG A 151 0.84 -7.52 16.52
C ARG A 151 0.83 -7.34 14.98
N LEU A 152 0.58 -8.40 14.22
CA LEU A 152 0.37 -8.34 12.77
C LEU A 152 -0.67 -7.26 12.36
N TRP A 153 -1.67 -7.04 13.22
CA TRP A 153 -2.66 -5.98 13.06
C TRP A 153 -2.03 -4.59 12.95
N ALA A 154 -0.92 -4.32 13.65
CA ALA A 154 -0.23 -3.04 13.63
C ALA A 154 0.44 -2.79 12.28
N PHE A 155 1.08 -3.81 11.68
CA PHE A 155 1.60 -3.73 10.32
C PHE A 155 0.49 -3.46 9.31
N LEU A 156 -0.66 -4.10 9.47
CA LEU A 156 -1.79 -3.94 8.54
C LEU A 156 -2.49 -2.60 8.70
N ALA A 157 -2.66 -2.11 9.93
CA ALA A 157 -3.13 -0.75 10.18
C ALA A 157 -2.15 0.29 9.61
N LEU A 158 -0.85 0.07 9.78
CA LEU A 158 0.18 0.95 9.24
C LEU A 158 0.14 1.00 7.71
N ALA A 159 -0.11 -0.12 7.03
CA ALA A 159 -0.23 -0.19 5.57
C ALA A 159 -1.41 0.60 5.00
N GLN A 160 -2.40 0.96 5.83
CA GLN A 160 -3.52 1.80 5.41
C GLN A 160 -3.23 3.31 5.53
N ILE A 161 -2.23 3.66 6.34
CA ILE A 161 -1.90 5.04 6.73
C ILE A 161 -0.63 5.50 6.01
N LEU A 162 0.38 4.63 5.96
CA LEU A 162 1.69 4.93 5.39
C LEU A 162 1.86 4.31 4.00
N PRO A 163 2.91 4.73 3.26
CA PRO A 163 3.26 4.16 1.97
C PRO A 163 3.45 2.65 2.08
N ILE A 164 3.00 1.94 1.05
CA ILE A 164 2.99 0.49 1.06
C ILE A 164 4.43 -0.04 1.11
N SER A 165 5.35 0.56 0.34
CA SER A 165 6.75 0.14 0.32
C SER A 165 7.44 0.29 1.68
N PHE A 166 7.10 1.32 2.46
CA PHE A 166 7.66 1.50 3.80
C PHE A 166 7.25 0.34 4.70
N VAL A 167 5.95 0.05 4.75
CA VAL A 167 5.39 -0.98 5.63
C VAL A 167 5.82 -2.38 5.18
N GLN A 168 5.87 -2.61 3.87
CA GLN A 168 6.39 -3.83 3.26
C GLN A 168 7.83 -4.11 3.70
N ASN A 169 8.72 -3.11 3.65
CA ASN A 169 10.10 -3.28 4.09
C ASN A 169 10.21 -3.58 5.59
N LEU A 170 9.42 -2.90 6.44
CA LEU A 170 9.35 -3.23 7.87
C LEU A 170 8.85 -4.66 8.11
N PHE A 171 7.91 -5.11 7.29
CA PHE A 171 7.41 -6.47 7.37
C PHE A 171 8.43 -7.52 6.92
N TYR A 172 9.20 -7.26 5.85
CA TYR A 172 10.33 -8.12 5.46
C TYR A 172 11.40 -8.20 6.55
N LEU A 173 11.68 -7.09 7.23
CA LEU A 173 12.54 -7.10 8.42
C LEU A 173 11.97 -7.99 9.53
N ALA A 174 10.66 -7.95 9.77
CA ALA A 174 10.02 -8.83 10.74
C ALA A 174 10.18 -10.30 10.35
N LEU A 175 9.96 -10.64 9.07
CA LEU A 175 10.15 -12.00 8.57
C LEU A 175 11.59 -12.48 8.73
N LEU A 176 12.60 -11.64 8.48
CA LEU A 176 14.01 -12.02 8.64
C LEU A 176 14.41 -12.28 10.10
N ARG A 177 13.77 -11.59 11.05
CA ARG A 177 14.08 -11.70 12.47
C ARG A 177 13.34 -12.82 13.19
N VAL A 178 12.16 -13.22 12.70
CA VAL A 178 11.36 -14.25 13.35
C VAL A 178 11.82 -15.65 12.89
N PRO A 179 12.15 -16.57 13.82
CA PRO A 179 12.55 -17.93 13.47
C PRO A 179 11.44 -18.67 12.73
N THR A 180 11.82 -19.57 11.82
CA THR A 180 10.90 -20.31 10.95
C THR A 180 10.16 -21.41 11.72
N GLY A 181 9.21 -21.02 12.57
CA GLY A 181 8.24 -21.95 13.17
C GLY A 181 7.13 -22.24 12.18
N SER A 182 7.09 -23.45 11.61
CA SER A 182 6.03 -23.82 10.65
C SER A 182 4.72 -24.17 11.37
N ARG A 183 3.87 -23.19 11.63
CA ARG A 183 2.45 -23.47 11.96
C ARG A 183 1.65 -23.63 10.67
N LYS A 184 0.93 -24.75 10.52
CA LYS A 184 -0.03 -24.92 9.42
C LYS A 184 -1.21 -23.98 9.63
N VAL A 185 -1.41 -23.05 8.70
CA VAL A 185 -2.53 -22.09 8.68
C VAL A 185 -3.37 -22.40 7.45
N SER A 186 -4.65 -22.71 7.66
CA SER A 186 -5.63 -22.94 6.58
C SER A 186 -6.54 -21.70 6.45
N PRO A 187 -6.47 -20.93 5.35
CA PRO A 187 -7.34 -19.77 5.13
C PRO A 187 -8.76 -20.19 4.70
N ARG A 188 -9.77 -19.40 5.10
CA ARG A 188 -11.16 -19.59 4.64
C ARG A 188 -11.29 -19.14 3.18
N HIS A 189 -11.17 -20.11 2.28
CA HIS A 189 -10.97 -19.92 0.84
C HIS A 189 -12.10 -19.13 0.13
N TRP A 190 -13.38 -19.49 0.35
CA TRP A 190 -14.49 -18.80 -0.32
C TRP A 190 -14.55 -17.32 0.01
N SER A 191 -14.36 -16.96 1.27
CA SER A 191 -14.37 -15.57 1.69
C SER A 191 -13.17 -14.78 1.17
N THR A 192 -11.98 -15.38 1.10
CA THR A 192 -10.81 -14.72 0.48
C THR A 192 -11.05 -14.49 -1.01
N ILE A 193 -11.60 -15.47 -1.73
CA ILE A 193 -11.95 -15.32 -3.15
C ILE A 193 -12.99 -14.21 -3.33
N SER A 194 -14.08 -14.21 -2.54
CA SER A 194 -15.10 -13.18 -2.61
C SER A 194 -14.54 -11.78 -2.36
N VAL A 195 -13.68 -11.61 -1.35
CA VAL A 195 -13.04 -10.32 -1.06
C VAL A 195 -12.13 -9.88 -2.21
N VAL A 196 -11.30 -10.79 -2.76
CA VAL A 196 -10.43 -10.46 -3.89
C VAL A 196 -11.26 -10.08 -5.12
N VAL A 197 -12.30 -10.85 -5.45
CA VAL A 197 -13.20 -10.55 -6.58
C VAL A 197 -13.90 -9.21 -6.38
N CYS A 198 -14.49 -8.95 -5.21
CA CYS A 198 -15.11 -7.66 -4.90
C CYS A 198 -14.11 -6.50 -4.97
N TYR A 199 -12.88 -6.68 -4.50
CA TYR A 199 -11.83 -5.68 -4.60
C TYR A 199 -11.46 -5.41 -6.07
N CYS A 200 -11.24 -6.46 -6.87
CA CYS A 200 -10.94 -6.35 -8.29
C CYS A 200 -12.07 -5.67 -9.07
N LEU A 201 -13.33 -6.03 -8.77
CA LEU A 201 -14.51 -5.39 -9.35
C LEU A 201 -14.56 -3.90 -8.99
N GLY A 202 -14.36 -3.57 -7.72
CA GLY A 202 -14.34 -2.18 -7.25
C GLY A 202 -13.26 -1.35 -7.95
N VAL A 203 -12.03 -1.88 -8.06
CA VAL A 203 -10.93 -1.22 -8.79
C VAL A 203 -11.25 -1.11 -10.29
N SER A 204 -11.82 -2.13 -10.91
CA SER A 204 -12.19 -2.09 -12.33
C SER A 204 -13.29 -1.08 -12.67
N ALA A 205 -14.18 -0.81 -11.70
CA ALA A 205 -15.24 0.16 -11.86
C ALA A 205 -14.78 1.59 -11.56
N ALA A 206 -13.65 1.76 -10.88
CA ALA A 206 -13.20 3.06 -10.40
C ALA A 206 -12.96 4.11 -11.51
N PRO A 207 -12.49 3.78 -12.74
CA PRO A 207 -12.44 4.75 -13.84
C PRO A 207 -13.82 5.30 -14.22
N ARG A 208 -14.88 4.49 -14.13
CA ARG A 208 -16.26 4.92 -14.43
C ARG A 208 -16.80 5.90 -13.39
N PHE A 209 -16.30 5.81 -12.16
CA PHE A 209 -16.66 6.71 -11.07
C PHE A 209 -15.70 7.89 -10.91
N ALA A 210 -14.67 7.99 -11.76
CA ALA A 210 -13.72 9.10 -11.72
C ALA A 210 -14.46 10.44 -11.92
N GLY A 211 -14.33 11.35 -10.94
CA GLY A 211 -15.01 12.65 -10.95
C GLY A 211 -16.45 12.65 -10.42
N THR A 212 -16.94 11.52 -9.90
CA THR A 212 -18.25 11.44 -9.21
C THR A 212 -18.07 11.38 -7.69
N ALA A 213 -19.09 11.80 -6.93
CA ALA A 213 -19.11 11.65 -5.47
C ALA A 213 -19.01 10.18 -4.99
N ALA A 214 -19.35 9.22 -5.87
CA ALA A 214 -19.24 7.79 -5.59
C ALA A 214 -17.79 7.27 -5.53
N LEU A 215 -16.81 8.05 -5.97
CA LEU A 215 -15.40 7.64 -5.93
C LEU A 215 -14.88 7.48 -4.49
N MET A 216 -15.26 8.40 -3.59
CA MET A 216 -14.84 8.35 -2.18
C MET A 216 -15.34 7.11 -1.43
N PRO A 217 -16.64 6.77 -1.45
CA PRO A 217 -17.12 5.55 -0.81
C PRO A 217 -16.54 4.29 -1.47
N LEU A 218 -16.26 4.30 -2.78
CA LEU A 218 -15.56 3.19 -3.44
C LEU A 218 -14.15 2.99 -2.88
N ILE A 219 -13.38 4.07 -2.68
CA ILE A 219 -12.03 4.01 -2.09
C ILE A 219 -12.09 3.52 -0.64
N ILE A 220 -13.02 4.06 0.16
CA ILE A 220 -13.22 3.64 1.56
C ILE A 220 -13.60 2.15 1.61
N THR A 221 -14.54 1.71 0.77
CA THR A 221 -14.95 0.31 0.67
C THR A 221 -13.78 -0.58 0.28
N ALA A 222 -12.97 -0.18 -0.70
CA ALA A 222 -11.77 -0.92 -1.10
C ALA A 222 -10.77 -1.07 0.04
N ARG A 223 -10.58 -0.01 0.86
CA ARG A 223 -9.72 -0.05 2.06
C ARG A 223 -10.31 -0.93 3.16
N LEU A 224 -11.61 -0.83 3.43
CA LEU A 224 -12.31 -1.68 4.40
C LEU A 224 -12.24 -3.16 4.00
N LEU A 225 -12.33 -3.47 2.71
CA LEU A 225 -12.16 -4.83 2.21
C LEU A 225 -10.79 -5.44 2.55
N LEU A 226 -9.74 -4.63 2.62
CA LEU A 226 -8.41 -5.10 3.04
C LEU A 226 -8.40 -5.50 4.53
N PHE A 227 -9.18 -4.83 5.39
CA PHE A 227 -9.36 -5.25 6.78
C PHE A 227 -10.16 -6.55 6.91
N VAL A 228 -11.13 -6.77 6.02
CA VAL A 228 -11.90 -8.03 6.01
C VAL A 228 -10.97 -9.23 5.84
N GLN A 229 -9.89 -9.10 5.05
CA GLN A 229 -8.91 -10.18 4.90
C GLN A 229 -8.26 -10.59 6.23
N MET A 230 -8.09 -9.68 7.20
CA MET A 230 -7.62 -10.05 8.55
C MET A 230 -8.61 -10.91 9.30
N ALA A 231 -9.90 -10.53 9.28
CA ALA A 231 -10.95 -11.25 9.99
C ALA A 231 -11.19 -12.66 9.42
N LEU A 232 -10.83 -12.87 8.14
CA LEU A 232 -11.02 -14.13 7.44
C LEU A 232 -9.93 -15.18 7.69
N VAL A 233 -8.79 -14.78 8.27
CA VAL A 233 -7.76 -15.74 8.69
C VAL A 233 -8.11 -16.27 10.09
N ARG A 234 -9.03 -17.23 10.13
CA ARG A 234 -9.31 -18.00 11.35
C ARG A 234 -8.38 -19.21 11.42
N THR A 235 -7.72 -19.43 12.53
CA THR A 235 -6.97 -20.67 12.82
C THR A 235 -7.93 -21.85 12.92
N GLY A 236 -8.11 -22.58 11.83
CA GLY A 236 -8.86 -23.82 11.79
C GLY A 236 -8.00 -25.02 11.43
N THR A 237 -8.25 -26.15 12.09
CA THR A 237 -7.70 -27.50 11.85
C THR A 237 -8.43 -28.23 10.71
N GLY A 238 -8.94 -27.49 9.72
CA GLY A 238 -9.74 -28.05 8.64
C GLY A 238 -8.87 -28.74 7.58
N THR A 239 -9.18 -30.00 7.28
CA THR A 239 -8.62 -30.86 6.22
C THR A 239 -9.13 -30.48 4.82
N THR A 240 -9.18 -29.18 4.53
CA THR A 240 -9.66 -28.72 3.23
C THR A 240 -8.63 -29.00 2.13
N ASP A 241 -9.11 -29.33 0.94
CA ASP A 241 -8.33 -29.71 -0.24
C ASP A 241 -7.32 -28.60 -0.65
N ALA A 242 -6.09 -28.75 -0.19
CA ALA A 242 -5.02 -27.76 -0.34
C ALA A 242 -4.66 -27.49 -1.81
N ASP A 243 -4.97 -28.45 -2.69
CA ASP A 243 -4.65 -28.38 -4.11
C ASP A 243 -5.60 -27.48 -4.89
N LEU A 244 -6.89 -27.49 -4.56
CA LEU A 244 -7.85 -26.55 -5.16
C LEU A 244 -7.49 -25.11 -4.79
N VAL A 245 -7.16 -24.86 -3.52
CA VAL A 245 -6.74 -23.53 -3.05
C VAL A 245 -5.50 -23.06 -3.79
N ARG A 246 -4.49 -23.94 -3.94
CA ARG A 246 -3.25 -23.63 -4.67
C ARG A 246 -3.51 -23.38 -6.16
N ARG A 247 -4.49 -24.05 -6.78
CA ARG A 247 -4.90 -23.84 -8.18
C ARG A 247 -5.62 -22.51 -8.36
N VAL A 248 -6.68 -22.25 -7.61
CA VAL A 248 -7.44 -20.98 -7.67
C VAL A 248 -6.54 -19.80 -7.37
N GLN A 249 -5.65 -19.93 -6.37
CA GLN A 249 -4.64 -18.93 -6.08
C GLN A 249 -3.73 -18.68 -7.28
N ARG A 250 -3.16 -19.73 -7.89
CA ARG A 250 -2.28 -19.57 -9.06
C ARG A 250 -2.99 -18.93 -10.25
N LEU A 251 -4.31 -19.11 -10.37
CA LEU A 251 -5.12 -18.43 -11.38
C LEU A 251 -5.33 -16.96 -11.05
N LEU A 252 -5.67 -16.59 -9.81
CA LEU A 252 -5.85 -15.19 -9.39
C LEU A 252 -4.54 -14.38 -9.50
N VAL A 253 -3.49 -14.91 -8.87
CA VAL A 253 -2.22 -15.24 -9.54
C VAL A 253 -1.92 -14.63 -10.92
N ALA A 254 -1.99 -15.52 -11.91
CA ALA A 254 -1.75 -15.22 -13.30
C ALA A 254 -2.65 -14.09 -13.82
N MET A 255 -3.93 -14.05 -13.42
CA MET A 255 -4.90 -13.06 -13.90
C MET A 255 -4.46 -11.64 -13.52
N THR A 256 -4.05 -11.41 -12.28
CA THR A 256 -3.65 -10.08 -11.84
C THR A 256 -2.36 -9.65 -12.53
N VAL A 257 -1.36 -10.54 -12.61
CA VAL A 257 -0.11 -10.28 -13.34
C VAL A 257 -0.38 -9.97 -14.81
N MET A 258 -1.21 -10.76 -15.48
CA MET A 258 -1.59 -10.55 -16.88
C MET A 258 -2.29 -9.21 -17.10
N LEU A 259 -3.21 -8.83 -16.19
CA LEU A 259 -3.90 -7.56 -16.26
C LEU A 259 -2.96 -6.36 -16.04
N THR A 260 -1.97 -6.49 -15.15
CA THR A 260 -0.94 -5.46 -14.94
C THR A 260 -0.01 -5.37 -16.16
N LEU A 261 0.45 -6.50 -16.70
CA LEU A 261 1.30 -6.54 -17.90
C LEU A 261 0.57 -5.94 -19.11
N ARG A 262 -0.71 -6.26 -19.30
CA ARG A 262 -1.52 -5.69 -20.39
C ARG A 262 -1.60 -4.18 -20.30
N GLN A 263 -1.86 -3.63 -19.11
CA GLN A 263 -1.98 -2.18 -18.95
C GLN A 263 -0.62 -1.48 -19.05
N ALA A 264 0.45 -2.07 -18.51
CA ALA A 264 1.81 -1.60 -18.72
C ALA A 264 2.18 -1.58 -20.20
N TYR A 265 1.82 -2.62 -20.96
CA TYR A 265 2.03 -2.69 -22.40
C TYR A 265 1.28 -1.60 -23.16
N VAL A 266 -0.01 -1.40 -22.86
CA VAL A 266 -0.81 -0.33 -23.47
C VAL A 266 -0.20 1.05 -23.18
N ALA A 267 0.24 1.27 -21.94
CA ALA A 267 0.87 2.52 -21.55
C ALA A 267 2.22 2.77 -22.24
N LEU A 268 3.08 1.75 -22.31
CA LEU A 268 4.38 1.84 -22.97
C LEU A 268 4.26 2.00 -24.49
N HIS A 269 3.18 1.49 -25.09
CA HIS A 269 2.96 1.67 -26.52
C HIS A 269 2.38 3.05 -26.86
N ALA A 270 1.58 3.62 -25.95
CA ALA A 270 0.96 4.92 -26.13
C ALA A 270 1.86 6.11 -25.77
N TYR A 271 2.87 5.91 -24.93
CA TYR A 271 3.70 6.98 -24.37
C TYR A 271 5.19 6.64 -24.38
N THR A 272 6.03 7.65 -24.62
CA THR A 272 7.48 7.49 -24.49
C THR A 272 7.90 7.41 -23.02
N VAL A 273 9.01 6.72 -22.72
CA VAL A 273 9.54 6.60 -21.34
C VAL A 273 9.80 7.97 -20.72
N THR A 274 10.21 8.95 -21.53
CA THR A 274 10.43 10.33 -21.09
C THR A 274 9.12 11.03 -20.73
N GLU A 275 8.04 10.81 -21.47
CA GLU A 275 6.70 11.32 -21.14
C GLU A 275 6.14 10.68 -19.89
N ILE A 276 6.33 9.36 -19.71
CA ILE A 276 5.93 8.66 -18.48
C ILE A 276 6.70 9.24 -17.29
N GLY A 277 8.01 9.45 -17.43
CA GLY A 277 8.84 10.08 -16.39
C GLY A 277 8.40 11.52 -16.08
N LYS A 278 8.10 12.32 -17.11
CA LYS A 278 7.56 13.68 -16.94
C LYS A 278 6.20 13.63 -16.24
N ALA A 279 5.30 12.73 -16.63
CA ALA A 279 4.00 12.55 -16.00
C ALA A 279 4.14 12.15 -14.53
N LEU A 280 5.06 11.25 -14.20
CA LEU A 280 5.36 10.81 -12.84
C LEU A 280 5.79 11.98 -11.93
N VAL A 281 6.58 12.91 -12.44
CA VAL A 281 7.09 14.07 -11.67
C VAL A 281 6.15 15.27 -11.75
N SER A 282 5.25 15.34 -12.73
CA SER A 282 4.40 16.50 -13.01
C SER A 282 3.43 16.86 -11.88
N HIS A 283 2.98 15.87 -11.10
CA HIS A 283 2.00 16.07 -10.04
C HIS A 283 2.49 15.42 -8.74
N PRO A 284 2.59 16.15 -7.61
CA PRO A 284 3.21 15.63 -6.40
C PRO A 284 2.50 14.40 -5.83
N ALA A 285 1.17 14.34 -5.95
CA ALA A 285 0.40 13.15 -5.55
C ALA A 285 0.69 11.91 -6.43
N VAL A 286 0.85 12.09 -7.75
CA VAL A 286 1.19 11.00 -8.68
C VAL A 286 2.62 10.56 -8.46
N SER A 287 3.52 11.51 -8.22
CA SER A 287 4.93 11.28 -7.91
C SER A 287 5.10 10.45 -6.65
N SER A 288 4.46 10.84 -5.55
CA SER A 288 4.54 10.11 -4.28
C SER A 288 4.07 8.66 -4.42
N LEU A 289 2.96 8.44 -5.11
CA LEU A 289 2.38 7.11 -5.29
C LEU A 289 3.18 6.27 -6.31
N GLY A 290 3.72 6.91 -7.34
CA GLY A 290 4.58 6.30 -8.34
C GLY A 290 5.92 5.84 -7.78
N PHE A 291 6.59 6.66 -6.98
CA PHE A 291 7.82 6.26 -6.32
C PHE A 291 7.58 5.18 -5.25
N ASP A 292 6.47 5.25 -4.49
CA ASP A 292 6.08 4.19 -3.55
C ASP A 292 5.95 2.83 -4.27
N PHE A 293 5.33 2.83 -5.47
CA PHE A 293 5.22 1.64 -6.30
C PHE A 293 6.56 1.10 -6.79
N VAL A 294 7.45 1.97 -7.29
CA VAL A 294 8.79 1.58 -7.74
C VAL A 294 9.58 0.97 -6.60
N LEU A 295 9.58 1.62 -5.43
CA LEU A 295 10.26 1.12 -4.24
C LEU A 295 9.68 -0.21 -3.76
N SER A 296 8.34 -0.35 -3.74
CA SER A 296 7.66 -1.62 -3.40
C SER A 296 8.08 -2.75 -4.34
N THR A 297 8.19 -2.47 -5.64
CA THR A 297 8.62 -3.44 -6.65
C THR A 297 10.09 -3.84 -6.46
N MET A 298 10.97 -2.86 -6.20
CA MET A 298 12.38 -3.12 -5.91
C MET A 298 12.55 -3.95 -4.63
N SER A 299 11.81 -3.62 -3.58
CA SER A 299 11.79 -4.37 -2.32
C SER A 299 11.32 -5.81 -2.51
N PHE A 300 10.24 -6.01 -3.29
CA PHE A 300 9.77 -7.35 -3.62
C PHE A 300 10.80 -8.14 -4.43
N GLY A 301 11.42 -7.52 -5.44
CA GLY A 301 12.50 -8.15 -6.21
C GLY A 301 13.69 -8.55 -5.33
N ALA A 302 14.11 -7.66 -4.43
CA ALA A 302 15.17 -7.94 -3.46
C ALA A 302 14.80 -9.10 -2.53
N TRP A 303 13.54 -9.18 -2.08
CA TRP A 303 13.03 -10.28 -1.26
C TRP A 303 13.06 -11.61 -2.00
N MET A 304 12.60 -11.64 -3.25
CA MET A 304 12.63 -12.84 -4.08
C MET A 304 14.05 -13.36 -4.26
N LEU A 305 15.03 -12.47 -4.45
CA LEU A 305 16.44 -12.84 -4.54
C LEU A 305 17.02 -13.39 -3.22
N THR A 306 16.44 -13.04 -2.07
CA THR A 306 16.89 -13.57 -0.76
C THR A 306 16.30 -14.93 -0.40
N GLU A 307 15.13 -15.28 -0.93
CA GLU A 307 14.45 -16.57 -0.68
C GLU A 307 14.79 -17.63 -1.74
N LEU A 308 15.47 -17.29 -2.84
CA LEU A 308 15.99 -18.29 -3.78
C LEU A 308 17.04 -19.16 -3.06
N PRO A 309 16.80 -20.48 -2.92
CA PRO A 309 17.77 -21.38 -2.32
C PRO A 309 19.05 -21.32 -3.14
N VAL A 310 20.19 -21.06 -2.50
CA VAL A 310 21.51 -21.33 -3.08
C VAL A 310 21.66 -22.85 -3.11
N GLU A 311 20.96 -23.50 -4.02
CA GLU A 311 20.90 -24.96 -4.18
C GLU A 311 22.16 -25.51 -4.88
N SER A 312 23.13 -24.66 -5.19
CA SER A 312 24.26 -24.98 -6.05
C SER A 312 25.55 -25.46 -5.36
N GLU A 313 25.69 -25.38 -4.03
CA GLU A 313 26.97 -25.72 -3.37
C GLU A 313 27.00 -27.10 -2.68
N SER A 314 25.86 -27.70 -2.33
CA SER A 314 25.88 -28.99 -1.61
C SER A 314 25.99 -30.23 -2.50
N VAL A 315 25.73 -30.12 -3.81
CA VAL A 315 25.83 -31.26 -4.74
C VAL A 315 27.25 -31.41 -5.31
N ALA A 316 28.04 -30.35 -5.36
CA ALA A 316 29.43 -30.41 -5.84
C ALA A 316 30.38 -31.08 -4.83
N SER A 317 30.12 -30.95 -3.52
CA SER A 317 30.99 -31.54 -2.48
C SER A 317 30.73 -33.03 -2.24
N LYS A 318 29.60 -33.59 -2.71
CA LYS A 318 29.25 -35.01 -2.52
C LYS A 318 29.61 -35.92 -3.69
N LYS A 319 30.23 -35.37 -4.74
CA LYS A 319 30.63 -36.12 -5.95
C LYS A 319 32.13 -36.42 -6.00
N ASN A 320 32.88 -36.04 -4.96
CA ASN A 320 34.32 -36.23 -4.84
C ASN A 320 34.72 -37.16 -3.67
N GLU A 321 33.76 -37.88 -3.09
CA GLU A 321 33.99 -39.11 -2.28
C GLU A 321 33.39 -40.30 -3.03
#